data_AF-A0A061B592-F1
#
_entry.id   AF-A0A061B592-F1
#
_cell.length_a   1.000
_cell.length_b   1.000
_cell.length_c   1.000
_cell.angle_alpha   90.00
_cell.angle_beta   90.00
_cell.angle_gamma   90.00
#
_symmetry.space_group_name_H-M   'P 1'
#
loop_
_entity.id
_entity.type
_entity.pdbx_description
1 polymer ?
#
loop_
_entity_poly.entity_id
_entity_poly.type
_entity_poly.pdbx_seq_one_letter_code
_entity_poly.pdbx_strand_id
1 'polypeptide(L)'
;MSRALSSTNVVLGDTIGPATIIFSVESGTILEAVQEILSEADPLLALYDVKPEDYRNVTPFVIMPGLVDAHVHLNEPGRTEWEGFETGTKAAAAGGVTTVVDMPLNAIPPTTNIKNFNIKLEAAKGQCWTDVAFWGGLVPDNLNDLVPLINAGVRGFKGFMIDSGVDEFPAIDQPYIDKALKIVEGHDTLVMFHAEMQPAEHGHGHESGAQIDPNNEIFSEDHIEELDMGFTSSLTPLTSNHVMNTLSPQASHGLVNALTPQNSHNLMNALTPQTSNIKGALRSSKQFIHESLTDDQINALALSPKLAAVEPRYGVPSDLVHHDHHIKSPIIEASKDNEELASVDPTTYSAYLASRPDSFEVTAIRTLIACARKTPSVQLHIVHLASQDAVPILYEAQREGLKISAETCFHYLSLAAETIPNCSTFYKCCPPIRTEKNRLALWAALKEGIITTVVSDHSPCTPELKGLDKGDFFAAWGGIASVGLGLPILFTEGQKFNPPLSLVDIVRWCSKNTAKQIGLAHKKGDLRAGYDADIIIFDPSKLQTIENASVHFKNKLTAYNGMALQGRVMETILRGVSVFAINKGHSKIAMGKPILEKRVKLSEPTK
;
A
#
# COMPACT_ATOMS: atom_id res chain seq x y z
N MET A 1 -22.07 21.54 -20.11
CA MET A 1 -22.50 21.96 -18.74
C MET A 1 -21.29 21.92 -17.81
N SER A 2 -21.02 23.02 -17.12
CA SER A 2 -19.88 23.16 -16.21
C SER A 2 -20.32 23.27 -14.75
N ARG A 3 -19.39 22.99 -13.83
CA ARG A 3 -19.54 23.08 -12.37
C ARG A 3 -18.32 23.72 -11.75
N ALA A 4 -18.49 24.23 -10.53
CA ALA A 4 -17.37 24.70 -9.72
C ALA A 4 -17.41 24.17 -8.28
N LEU A 5 -16.23 23.92 -7.72
CA LEU A 5 -16.04 23.62 -6.30
C LEU A 5 -14.99 24.57 -5.74
N SER A 6 -15.23 25.17 -4.58
CA SER A 6 -14.24 25.99 -3.88
C SER A 6 -14.08 25.58 -2.42
N SER A 7 -12.91 25.87 -1.86
CA SER A 7 -12.63 25.71 -0.43
C SER A 7 -11.50 26.64 -0.01
N THR A 8 -11.39 26.93 1.30
CA THR A 8 -10.17 27.47 1.90
C THR A 8 -8.99 26.50 1.85
N ASN A 9 -9.26 25.21 1.61
CA ASN A 9 -8.28 24.13 1.58
C ASN A 9 -8.38 23.36 0.26
N VAL A 10 -7.51 23.66 -0.69
CA VAL A 10 -7.40 22.94 -1.97
C VAL A 10 -5.94 22.62 -2.24
N VAL A 11 -5.65 21.36 -2.59
CA VAL A 11 -4.30 20.92 -2.96
C VAL A 11 -4.06 21.23 -4.44
N LEU A 12 -3.16 22.16 -4.72
CA LEU A 12 -2.76 22.58 -6.08
C LEU A 12 -1.23 22.56 -6.19
N GLY A 13 -0.69 21.86 -7.18
CA GLY A 13 0.76 21.74 -7.31
C GLY A 13 1.38 21.07 -6.08
N ASP A 14 2.24 21.80 -5.37
CA ASP A 14 2.85 21.41 -4.10
C ASP A 14 2.38 22.28 -2.90
N THR A 15 1.24 22.99 -3.04
CA THR A 15 0.67 23.83 -1.98
C THR A 15 -0.75 23.40 -1.60
N ILE A 16 -1.19 23.85 -0.42
CA ILE A 16 -2.58 23.79 0.03
C ILE A 16 -3.04 25.19 0.43
N GLY A 17 -4.20 25.62 -0.08
CA GLY A 17 -4.74 26.96 0.21
C GLY A 17 -6.09 27.24 -0.46
N PRO A 18 -6.60 28.48 -0.38
CA PRO A 18 -7.89 28.84 -0.96
C PRO A 18 -7.88 28.72 -2.48
N ALA A 19 -8.86 28.02 -3.05
CA ALA A 19 -8.98 27.93 -4.51
C ALA A 19 -10.41 27.57 -4.97
N THR A 20 -10.65 27.74 -6.27
CA THR A 20 -11.85 27.33 -7.00
C THR A 20 -11.47 26.51 -8.22
N ILE A 21 -12.05 25.30 -8.34
CA ILE A 21 -11.85 24.37 -9.44
C ILE A 21 -13.10 24.38 -10.32
N ILE A 22 -12.94 24.74 -11.60
CA ILE A 22 -14.02 24.75 -12.59
C ILE A 22 -13.82 23.54 -13.52
N PHE A 23 -14.87 22.75 -13.74
CA PHE A 23 -14.80 21.53 -14.54
C PHE A 23 -16.07 21.29 -15.35
N SER A 24 -15.91 20.60 -16.49
CA SER A 24 -17.02 20.20 -17.35
C SER A 24 -17.48 18.80 -17.01
N VAL A 25 -18.80 18.62 -16.84
CA VAL A 25 -19.44 17.31 -16.68
C VAL A 25 -19.52 16.56 -18.02
N GLU A 26 -19.37 17.29 -19.13
CA GLU A 26 -19.60 16.80 -20.49
C GLU A 26 -18.33 16.24 -21.14
N SER A 27 -17.21 16.98 -21.07
CA SER A 27 -15.89 16.41 -21.41
C SER A 27 -15.35 15.55 -20.27
N GLY A 28 -15.79 15.79 -19.04
CA GLY A 28 -15.29 15.15 -17.83
C GLY A 28 -13.91 15.68 -17.41
N THR A 29 -13.53 16.88 -17.83
CA THR A 29 -12.21 17.48 -17.60
C THR A 29 -12.29 18.76 -16.78
N ILE A 30 -11.21 19.06 -16.05
CA ILE A 30 -10.98 20.37 -15.42
C ILE A 30 -10.78 21.40 -16.53
N LEU A 31 -11.47 22.52 -16.40
CA LEU A 31 -11.40 23.66 -17.31
C LEU A 31 -10.43 24.71 -16.78
N GLU A 32 -10.50 25.00 -15.47
CA GLU A 32 -9.72 26.05 -14.81
C GLU A 32 -9.47 25.73 -13.34
N ALA A 33 -8.36 26.23 -12.79
CA ALA A 33 -8.05 26.16 -11.35
C ALA A 33 -7.48 27.49 -10.85
N VAL A 34 -8.27 28.23 -10.08
CA VAL A 34 -7.94 29.60 -9.63
C VAL A 34 -7.58 29.57 -8.15
N GLN A 35 -6.46 30.20 -7.75
CA GLN A 35 -5.99 30.25 -6.35
C GLN A 35 -6.72 31.29 -5.48
N GLU A 36 -8.04 31.37 -5.63
CA GLU A 36 -8.93 32.15 -4.76
C GLU A 36 -10.33 31.52 -4.69
N ILE A 37 -11.12 31.93 -3.70
CA ILE A 37 -12.54 31.54 -3.60
C ILE A 37 -13.37 32.56 -4.38
N LEU A 38 -13.88 32.16 -5.54
CA LEU A 38 -14.73 33.02 -6.37
C LEU A 38 -16.08 33.29 -5.69
N SER A 39 -16.67 34.46 -5.94
CA SER A 39 -18.05 34.74 -5.52
C SER A 39 -19.06 34.05 -6.45
N GLU A 40 -20.30 33.80 -6.01
CA GLU A 40 -21.35 33.22 -6.87
C GLU A 40 -21.68 34.08 -8.10
N ALA A 41 -21.38 35.38 -8.05
CA ALA A 41 -21.59 36.34 -9.13
C ALA A 41 -20.30 36.63 -9.93
N ASP A 42 -19.24 35.83 -9.75
CA ASP A 42 -17.96 36.08 -10.41
C ASP A 42 -18.05 35.92 -11.95
N PRO A 43 -17.56 36.89 -12.74
CA PRO A 43 -17.61 36.81 -14.19
C PRO A 43 -16.95 35.57 -14.80
N LEU A 44 -15.97 34.96 -14.12
CA LEU A 44 -15.27 33.77 -14.59
C LEU A 44 -16.17 32.52 -14.52
N LEU A 45 -17.06 32.43 -13.53
CA LEU A 45 -18.06 31.36 -13.46
C LEU A 45 -19.03 31.45 -14.64
N ALA A 46 -19.49 32.67 -14.96
CA ALA A 46 -20.35 32.92 -16.11
C ALA A 46 -19.65 32.65 -17.46
N LEU A 47 -18.35 32.96 -17.58
CA LEU A 47 -17.55 32.67 -18.78
C LEU A 47 -17.51 31.16 -19.10
N TYR A 48 -17.51 30.31 -18.07
CA TYR A 48 -17.50 28.86 -18.20
C TYR A 48 -18.90 28.20 -18.18
N ASP A 49 -19.99 28.98 -18.21
CA ASP A 49 -21.39 28.48 -18.06
C ASP A 49 -21.60 27.66 -16.77
N VAL A 50 -21.01 28.11 -15.66
CA VAL A 50 -21.32 27.63 -14.31
C VAL A 50 -22.47 28.44 -13.74
N LYS A 51 -23.56 27.75 -13.40
CA LYS A 51 -24.73 28.37 -12.76
C LYS A 51 -24.58 28.41 -11.24
N PRO A 52 -25.30 29.29 -10.53
CA PRO A 52 -25.27 29.33 -9.07
C PRO A 52 -25.57 27.97 -8.42
N GLU A 53 -26.53 27.20 -8.94
CA GLU A 53 -26.85 25.86 -8.43
C GLU A 53 -25.78 24.78 -8.72
N ASP A 54 -24.85 25.05 -9.64
CA ASP A 54 -23.74 24.18 -10.04
C ASP A 54 -22.39 24.60 -9.43
N TYR A 55 -22.37 25.65 -8.59
CA TYR A 55 -21.24 26.07 -7.76
C TYR A 55 -21.45 25.68 -6.28
N ARG A 56 -20.44 25.09 -5.64
CA ARG A 56 -20.47 24.78 -4.20
C ARG A 56 -19.16 25.20 -3.52
N ASN A 57 -19.24 26.06 -2.50
CA ASN A 57 -18.18 26.19 -1.52
C ASN A 57 -18.31 25.06 -0.48
N VAL A 58 -17.24 24.29 -0.26
CA VAL A 58 -17.21 23.13 0.64
C VAL A 58 -16.25 23.29 1.82
N THR A 59 -15.82 24.54 2.09
CA THR A 59 -15.10 24.93 3.31
C THR A 59 -15.80 24.37 4.57
N PRO A 60 -15.08 23.76 5.53
CA PRO A 60 -13.62 23.67 5.65
C PRO A 60 -12.98 22.43 5.00
N PHE A 61 -13.74 21.60 4.27
CA PHE A 61 -13.23 20.35 3.70
C PHE A 61 -12.15 20.57 2.64
N VAL A 62 -11.24 19.61 2.50
CA VAL A 62 -10.14 19.67 1.54
C VAL A 62 -10.59 19.18 0.18
N ILE A 63 -10.32 19.95 -0.88
CA ILE A 63 -10.43 19.51 -2.27
C ILE A 63 -9.05 19.05 -2.74
N MET A 64 -8.94 17.87 -3.36
CA MET A 64 -7.68 17.34 -3.89
C MET A 64 -7.91 16.41 -5.10
N PRO A 65 -6.87 16.07 -5.89
CA PRO A 65 -7.02 15.12 -6.99
C PRO A 65 -7.49 13.75 -6.48
N GLY A 66 -8.23 13.03 -7.33
CA GLY A 66 -8.52 11.61 -7.15
C GLY A 66 -7.26 10.78 -6.87
N LEU A 67 -7.35 9.82 -5.97
CA LEU A 67 -6.26 8.87 -5.75
C LEU A 67 -6.21 7.86 -6.90
N VAL A 68 -4.99 7.40 -7.17
CA VAL A 68 -4.69 6.35 -8.14
C VAL A 68 -4.09 5.19 -7.36
N ASP A 69 -4.72 4.02 -7.40
CA ASP A 69 -4.21 2.81 -6.74
C ASP A 69 -3.67 1.85 -7.80
N ALA A 70 -2.35 1.70 -7.88
CA ALA A 70 -1.69 0.89 -8.91
C ALA A 70 -1.66 -0.61 -8.59
N HIS A 71 -2.13 -1.04 -7.41
CA HIS A 71 -2.01 -2.42 -6.96
C HIS A 71 -3.29 -2.91 -6.28
N VAL A 72 -4.25 -3.36 -7.09
CA VAL A 72 -5.47 -4.04 -6.61
C VAL A 72 -5.64 -5.38 -7.32
N HIS A 73 -6.20 -6.37 -6.63
CA HIS A 73 -6.52 -7.68 -7.21
C HIS A 73 -8.04 -7.84 -7.19
N LEU A 74 -8.70 -7.58 -8.33
CA LEU A 74 -10.16 -7.61 -8.42
C LEU A 74 -10.73 -8.99 -8.74
N ASN A 75 -9.87 -10.01 -8.90
CA ASN A 75 -10.13 -11.48 -8.90
C ASN A 75 -11.20 -12.07 -9.85
N GLU A 76 -12.01 -11.23 -10.49
CA GLU A 76 -12.99 -11.55 -11.51
C GLU A 76 -12.37 -11.45 -12.91
N PRO A 77 -12.66 -12.34 -13.86
CA PRO A 77 -13.49 -13.54 -13.74
C PRO A 77 -12.77 -14.69 -13.02
N GLY A 78 -13.51 -15.74 -12.67
CA GLY A 78 -12.95 -17.00 -12.18
C GLY A 78 -12.93 -17.15 -10.66
N ARG A 79 -12.30 -16.20 -9.94
CA ARG A 79 -12.30 -16.13 -8.46
C ARG A 79 -13.15 -14.96 -7.96
N THR A 80 -14.31 -14.76 -8.60
CA THR A 80 -15.17 -13.58 -8.41
C THR A 80 -15.76 -13.50 -7.00
N GLU A 81 -15.82 -14.60 -6.26
CA GLU A 81 -16.22 -14.69 -4.87
C GLU A 81 -15.14 -14.17 -3.89
N TRP A 82 -13.87 -14.06 -4.31
CA TRP A 82 -12.81 -13.41 -3.53
C TRP A 82 -12.97 -11.89 -3.57
N GLU A 83 -13.12 -11.34 -4.78
CA GLU A 83 -13.50 -9.95 -5.06
C GLU A 83 -14.01 -9.86 -6.51
N GLY A 84 -14.68 -8.74 -6.85
CA GLY A 84 -15.09 -8.44 -8.22
C GLY A 84 -14.95 -6.98 -8.57
N PHE A 85 -15.13 -6.63 -9.85
CA PHE A 85 -15.02 -5.25 -10.32
C PHE A 85 -16.03 -4.34 -9.63
N GLU A 86 -17.28 -4.77 -9.45
CA GLU A 86 -18.30 -4.00 -8.73
C GLU A 86 -17.87 -3.61 -7.32
N THR A 87 -17.58 -4.59 -6.46
CA THR A 87 -17.36 -4.34 -5.04
C THR A 87 -16.00 -3.69 -4.76
N GLY A 88 -14.95 -4.10 -5.47
CA GLY A 88 -13.62 -3.48 -5.34
C GLY A 88 -13.59 -2.03 -5.83
N THR A 89 -14.17 -1.72 -7.00
CA THR A 89 -14.21 -0.32 -7.49
C THR A 89 -15.18 0.55 -6.70
N LYS A 90 -16.27 0.00 -6.14
CA LYS A 90 -17.10 0.72 -5.15
C LYS A 90 -16.30 1.05 -3.90
N ALA A 91 -15.49 0.14 -3.38
CA ALA A 91 -14.66 0.41 -2.22
C ALA A 91 -13.58 1.46 -2.49
N ALA A 92 -12.92 1.37 -3.65
CA ALA A 92 -12.03 2.41 -4.16
C ALA A 92 -12.72 3.79 -4.21
N ALA A 93 -13.87 3.89 -4.86
CA ALA A 93 -14.64 5.13 -4.96
C ALA A 93 -15.10 5.68 -3.59
N ALA A 94 -15.46 4.81 -2.64
CA ALA A 94 -15.84 5.23 -1.28
C ALA A 94 -14.68 5.87 -0.50
N GLY A 95 -13.44 5.51 -0.85
CA GLY A 95 -12.21 6.02 -0.25
C GLY A 95 -11.46 7.09 -1.04
N GLY A 96 -12.10 7.70 -2.04
CA GLY A 96 -11.48 8.78 -2.84
C GLY A 96 -10.55 8.31 -3.95
N VAL A 97 -10.41 7.01 -4.17
CA VAL A 97 -9.70 6.47 -5.34
C VAL A 97 -10.61 6.61 -6.55
N THR A 98 -10.10 7.25 -7.63
CA THR A 98 -10.84 7.44 -8.89
C THR A 98 -10.29 6.56 -10.01
N THR A 99 -9.07 6.05 -9.86
CA THR A 99 -8.45 5.11 -10.81
C THR A 99 -7.82 3.96 -10.06
N VAL A 100 -8.11 2.73 -10.49
CA VAL A 100 -7.41 1.53 -10.03
C VAL A 100 -6.67 0.86 -11.19
N VAL A 101 -5.59 0.13 -10.90
CA VAL A 101 -4.92 -0.74 -11.87
C VAL A 101 -4.95 -2.17 -11.38
N ASP A 102 -5.70 -2.99 -12.09
CA ASP A 102 -5.97 -4.38 -11.74
C ASP A 102 -4.78 -5.27 -12.09
N MET A 103 -4.35 -6.08 -11.12
CA MET A 103 -3.26 -7.03 -11.25
C MET A 103 -3.63 -8.21 -12.16
N PRO A 104 -2.65 -8.85 -12.82
CA PRO A 104 -2.93 -9.79 -13.89
C PRO A 104 -3.28 -11.21 -13.41
N LEU A 105 -3.05 -11.50 -12.13
CA LEU A 105 -3.21 -12.82 -11.50
C LEU A 105 -4.52 -12.91 -10.69
N ASN A 106 -4.68 -14.04 -9.99
CA ASN A 106 -5.85 -14.47 -9.22
C ASN A 106 -7.13 -14.68 -10.04
N ALA A 107 -7.45 -13.80 -11.00
CA ALA A 107 -8.47 -14.04 -11.99
C ALA A 107 -8.13 -15.26 -12.87
N ILE A 108 -9.14 -16.05 -13.23
CA ILE A 108 -9.04 -17.22 -14.09
C ILE A 108 -9.82 -16.95 -15.40
N PRO A 109 -9.16 -16.96 -16.57
CA PRO A 109 -7.72 -17.09 -16.77
C PRO A 109 -6.96 -15.77 -16.46
N PRO A 110 -5.69 -15.83 -16.04
CA PRO A 110 -4.89 -14.63 -15.75
C PRO A 110 -4.54 -13.86 -17.05
N THR A 111 -4.26 -12.57 -16.92
CA THR A 111 -4.04 -11.59 -18.02
C THR A 111 -2.67 -11.74 -18.69
N THR A 112 -2.34 -12.95 -19.16
CA THR A 112 -1.03 -13.33 -19.71
C THR A 112 -0.96 -13.30 -21.24
N ASN A 113 -2.10 -13.13 -21.93
CA ASN A 113 -2.20 -13.00 -23.38
C ASN A 113 -3.46 -12.19 -23.79
N ILE A 114 -3.58 -11.84 -25.07
CA ILE A 114 -4.69 -11.04 -25.63
C ILE A 114 -6.06 -11.69 -25.41
N LYS A 115 -6.17 -13.02 -25.53
CA LYS A 115 -7.46 -13.73 -25.35
C LYS A 115 -7.95 -13.57 -23.91
N ASN A 116 -7.06 -13.80 -22.94
CA ASN A 116 -7.38 -13.68 -21.52
C ASN A 116 -7.67 -12.22 -21.14
N PHE A 117 -6.93 -11.27 -21.71
CA PHE A 117 -7.20 -9.84 -21.51
C PHE A 117 -8.59 -9.43 -22.00
N ASN A 118 -9.00 -9.86 -23.20
CA ASN A 118 -10.34 -9.59 -23.72
C ASN A 118 -11.46 -10.20 -22.84
N ILE A 119 -11.23 -11.39 -22.26
CA ILE A 119 -12.15 -12.03 -21.31
C ILE A 119 -12.31 -11.16 -20.05
N LYS A 120 -11.20 -10.65 -19.49
CA LYS A 120 -11.21 -9.71 -18.35
C LYS A 120 -11.88 -8.37 -18.68
N LEU A 121 -11.66 -7.83 -19.88
CA LEU A 121 -12.31 -6.57 -20.32
C LEU A 121 -13.83 -6.69 -20.43
N GLU A 122 -14.35 -7.81 -20.94
CA GLU A 122 -15.79 -8.03 -20.98
C GLU A 122 -16.37 -8.30 -19.58
N ALA A 123 -15.61 -8.90 -18.65
CA ALA A 123 -16.03 -9.05 -17.25
C ALA A 123 -16.18 -7.69 -16.55
N ALA A 124 -15.22 -6.77 -16.70
CA ALA A 124 -15.27 -5.44 -16.07
C ALA A 124 -16.41 -4.52 -16.58
N LYS A 125 -17.05 -4.88 -17.69
CA LYS A 125 -17.91 -4.01 -18.49
C LYS A 125 -19.21 -3.63 -17.76
N GLY A 126 -19.40 -2.33 -17.53
CA GLY A 126 -20.64 -1.78 -16.96
C GLY A 126 -20.79 -1.99 -15.45
N GLN A 127 -19.73 -2.40 -14.74
CA GLN A 127 -19.74 -2.59 -13.29
C GLN A 127 -18.65 -1.82 -12.51
N CYS A 128 -17.89 -0.93 -13.16
CA CYS A 128 -16.85 -0.15 -12.48
C CYS A 128 -17.33 1.23 -11.96
N TRP A 129 -17.02 1.58 -10.71
CA TRP A 129 -17.26 2.91 -10.11
C TRP A 129 -16.04 3.84 -10.15
N THR A 130 -14.88 3.33 -10.54
CA THR A 130 -13.63 4.05 -10.85
C THR A 130 -13.22 3.77 -12.29
N ASP A 131 -12.40 4.61 -12.90
CA ASP A 131 -11.72 4.19 -14.13
C ASP A 131 -10.73 3.04 -13.79
N VAL A 132 -10.56 2.09 -14.70
CA VAL A 132 -9.78 0.86 -14.47
C VAL A 132 -8.74 0.70 -15.57
N ALA A 133 -7.46 0.61 -15.19
CA ALA A 133 -6.41 0.13 -16.08
C ALA A 133 -6.00 -1.30 -15.69
N PHE A 134 -5.16 -1.94 -16.51
CA PHE A 134 -4.80 -3.35 -16.33
C PHE A 134 -3.30 -3.57 -16.48
N TRP A 135 -2.74 -4.41 -15.62
CA TRP A 135 -1.42 -5.00 -15.81
C TRP A 135 -1.52 -6.27 -16.68
N GLY A 136 -0.47 -6.54 -17.46
CA GLY A 136 -0.25 -7.85 -18.07
C GLY A 136 0.56 -8.76 -17.15
N GLY A 137 0.44 -10.07 -17.32
CA GLY A 137 1.27 -11.04 -16.61
C GLY A 137 2.57 -11.35 -17.35
N LEU A 138 3.66 -11.51 -16.61
CA LEU A 138 4.90 -12.13 -17.09
C LEU A 138 5.07 -13.45 -16.35
N VAL A 139 4.90 -14.55 -17.08
CA VAL A 139 4.92 -15.93 -16.61
C VAL A 139 5.77 -16.76 -17.58
N PRO A 140 6.16 -18.02 -17.27
CA PRO A 140 6.79 -18.91 -18.23
C PRO A 140 6.02 -18.99 -19.56
N ASP A 141 6.77 -19.20 -20.66
CA ASP A 141 6.32 -19.38 -22.04
C ASP A 141 5.52 -18.23 -22.72
N ASN A 142 5.18 -17.14 -22.03
CA ASN A 142 4.39 -16.02 -22.59
C ASN A 142 5.19 -14.86 -23.22
N LEU A 143 6.50 -15.00 -23.44
CA LEU A 143 7.35 -13.93 -24.02
C LEU A 143 6.82 -13.33 -25.33
N ASN A 144 6.14 -14.14 -26.16
CA ASN A 144 5.57 -13.70 -27.43
C ASN A 144 4.32 -12.82 -27.28
N ASP A 145 3.66 -12.84 -26.12
CA ASP A 145 2.44 -12.08 -25.83
C ASP A 145 2.70 -10.66 -25.29
N LEU A 146 3.94 -10.36 -24.87
CA LEU A 146 4.30 -9.08 -24.26
C LEU A 146 4.04 -7.89 -25.21
N VAL A 147 4.60 -7.92 -26.42
CA VAL A 147 4.41 -6.83 -27.40
C VAL A 147 2.94 -6.72 -27.87
N PRO A 148 2.21 -7.81 -28.14
CA PRO A 148 0.75 -7.75 -28.31
C PRO A 148 0.01 -7.05 -27.16
N LEU A 149 0.28 -7.41 -25.90
CA LEU A 149 -0.38 -6.81 -24.73
C LEU A 149 -0.07 -5.32 -24.56
N ILE A 150 1.19 -4.90 -24.79
CA ILE A 150 1.55 -3.46 -24.84
C ILE A 150 0.70 -2.73 -25.90
N ASN A 151 0.53 -3.34 -27.07
CA ASN A 151 -0.28 -2.75 -28.14
C ASN A 151 -1.78 -2.70 -27.83
N ALA A 152 -2.28 -3.58 -26.95
CA ALA A 152 -3.66 -3.59 -26.48
C ALA A 152 -3.92 -2.62 -25.30
N GLY A 153 -2.87 -1.98 -24.75
CA GLY A 153 -3.00 -0.91 -23.76
C GLY A 153 -2.77 -1.31 -22.30
N VAL A 154 -2.27 -2.52 -22.01
CA VAL A 154 -1.83 -2.85 -20.64
C VAL A 154 -0.76 -1.88 -20.17
N ARG A 155 -0.72 -1.58 -18.87
CA ARG A 155 0.20 -0.55 -18.34
C ARG A 155 1.62 -1.06 -18.15
N GLY A 156 1.85 -2.37 -18.23
CA GLY A 156 3.14 -3.01 -17.96
C GLY A 156 2.95 -4.47 -17.57
N PHE A 157 3.98 -5.08 -17.02
CA PHE A 157 3.97 -6.51 -16.69
C PHE A 157 4.36 -6.79 -15.25
N LYS A 158 3.56 -7.58 -14.52
CA LYS A 158 3.89 -8.11 -13.20
C LYS A 158 4.44 -9.53 -13.33
N GLY A 159 5.56 -9.82 -12.68
CA GLY A 159 6.12 -11.15 -12.48
C GLY A 159 6.38 -11.45 -11.00
N PHE A 160 6.75 -12.69 -10.70
CA PHE A 160 7.13 -13.16 -9.36
C PHE A 160 8.47 -13.89 -9.41
N MET A 161 9.33 -13.66 -8.40
CA MET A 161 10.63 -14.32 -8.26
C MET A 161 10.63 -15.49 -7.25
N ILE A 162 9.49 -15.72 -6.62
CA ILE A 162 9.17 -16.84 -5.74
C ILE A 162 7.74 -17.30 -6.08
N ASP A 163 7.33 -18.47 -5.61
CA ASP A 163 6.00 -19.00 -5.91
C ASP A 163 4.87 -18.04 -5.49
N SER A 164 3.95 -17.75 -6.41
CA SER A 164 2.89 -16.74 -6.24
C SER A 164 1.68 -17.21 -5.42
N GLY A 165 1.63 -18.49 -5.04
CA GLY A 165 0.47 -19.10 -4.40
C GLY A 165 -0.66 -19.54 -5.33
N VAL A 166 -0.49 -19.41 -6.66
CA VAL A 166 -1.46 -19.90 -7.65
C VAL A 166 -0.75 -20.51 -8.86
N ASP A 167 -1.13 -21.74 -9.24
CA ASP A 167 -0.47 -22.48 -10.33
C ASP A 167 -0.61 -21.80 -11.70
N GLU A 168 -1.64 -20.98 -11.90
CA GLU A 168 -1.83 -20.27 -13.16
C GLU A 168 -0.88 -19.08 -13.35
N PHE A 169 -0.09 -18.72 -12.33
CA PHE A 169 0.86 -17.62 -12.37
C PHE A 169 2.24 -17.99 -11.80
N PRO A 170 2.98 -18.94 -12.44
CA PRO A 170 4.23 -19.43 -11.90
C PRO A 170 5.34 -18.37 -11.86
N ALA A 171 6.29 -18.56 -10.94
CA ALA A 171 7.49 -17.74 -10.80
C ALA A 171 8.42 -17.84 -12.02
N ILE A 172 9.30 -16.85 -12.17
CA ILE A 172 10.27 -16.73 -13.26
C ILE A 172 11.68 -16.44 -12.73
N ASP A 173 12.68 -16.98 -13.42
CA ASP A 173 14.09 -16.86 -13.06
C ASP A 173 14.79 -15.66 -13.72
N GLN A 174 16.03 -15.37 -13.29
CA GLN A 174 16.83 -14.28 -13.85
C GLN A 174 17.05 -14.42 -15.38
N PRO A 175 17.42 -15.60 -15.94
CA PRO A 175 17.50 -15.80 -17.38
C PRO A 175 16.21 -15.48 -18.16
N TYR A 176 15.03 -15.73 -17.60
CA TYR A 176 13.75 -15.39 -18.21
C TYR A 176 13.45 -13.89 -18.11
N ILE A 177 13.76 -13.27 -16.98
CA ILE A 177 13.68 -11.81 -16.78
C ILE A 177 14.55 -11.08 -17.81
N ASP A 178 15.82 -11.46 -17.97
CA ASP A 178 16.74 -10.86 -18.96
C ASP A 178 16.14 -10.90 -20.39
N LYS A 179 15.50 -12.02 -20.77
CA LYS A 179 14.84 -12.17 -22.09
C LYS A 179 13.62 -11.26 -22.20
N ALA A 180 12.79 -11.20 -21.16
CA ALA A 180 11.59 -10.36 -21.14
C ALA A 180 11.93 -8.87 -21.25
N LEU A 181 12.92 -8.40 -20.48
CA LEU A 181 13.38 -7.01 -20.54
C LEU A 181 13.93 -6.64 -21.92
N LYS A 182 14.69 -7.55 -22.55
CA LYS A 182 15.19 -7.36 -23.92
C LYS A 182 14.08 -7.31 -24.98
N ILE A 183 12.96 -8.01 -24.77
CA ILE A 183 11.81 -7.98 -25.69
C ILE A 183 11.02 -6.68 -25.57
N VAL A 184 10.91 -6.11 -24.36
CA VAL A 184 10.18 -4.85 -24.15
C VAL A 184 11.06 -3.59 -24.28
N GLU A 185 12.37 -3.75 -24.48
CA GLU A 185 13.27 -2.64 -24.77
C GLU A 185 12.81 -1.84 -25.99
N GLY A 186 12.81 -0.51 -25.87
CA GLY A 186 12.29 0.42 -26.89
C GLY A 186 10.77 0.65 -26.82
N HIS A 187 10.02 -0.09 -26.01
CA HIS A 187 8.60 0.19 -25.75
C HIS A 187 8.42 1.04 -24.49
N ASP A 188 7.44 1.97 -24.50
CA ASP A 188 7.06 2.78 -23.34
C ASP A 188 6.26 1.95 -22.32
N THR A 189 6.93 1.01 -21.66
CA THR A 189 6.33 0.13 -20.64
C THR A 189 7.13 0.12 -19.34
N LEU A 190 6.65 -0.59 -18.34
CA LEU A 190 7.44 -1.00 -17.17
C LEU A 190 7.23 -2.49 -16.88
N VAL A 191 8.22 -3.10 -16.24
CA VAL A 191 8.15 -4.47 -15.73
C VAL A 191 8.36 -4.43 -14.23
N MET A 192 7.47 -5.09 -13.49
CA MET A 192 7.40 -5.03 -12.05
C MET A 192 7.42 -6.42 -11.43
N PHE A 193 7.94 -6.52 -10.21
CA PHE A 193 8.22 -7.81 -9.60
C PHE A 193 7.77 -7.85 -8.15
N HIS A 194 7.05 -8.91 -7.78
CA HIS A 194 7.09 -9.40 -6.40
C HIS A 194 8.49 -9.95 -6.19
N ALA A 195 9.31 -9.15 -5.49
CA ALA A 195 10.73 -9.39 -5.31
C ALA A 195 10.98 -10.03 -3.95
N GLU A 196 10.63 -11.30 -3.80
CA GLU A 196 11.19 -12.19 -2.77
C GLU A 196 11.84 -13.37 -3.51
N MET A 197 12.96 -13.90 -3.00
CA MET A 197 13.65 -15.06 -3.57
C MET A 197 14.50 -15.72 -2.48
N GLN A 198 14.34 -17.03 -2.28
CA GLN A 198 15.25 -17.78 -1.40
C GLN A 198 16.70 -17.68 -1.95
N PRO A 199 17.70 -17.33 -1.13
CA PRO A 199 19.10 -17.37 -1.53
C PRO A 199 19.47 -18.79 -1.99
N ALA A 200 20.08 -18.91 -3.17
CA ALA A 200 20.56 -20.21 -3.64
C ALA A 200 21.69 -20.71 -2.74
N GLU A 201 21.52 -21.90 -2.16
CA GLU A 201 22.63 -22.61 -1.52
C GLU A 201 23.77 -22.77 -2.55
N HIS A 202 24.98 -22.34 -2.16
CA HIS A 202 26.17 -22.61 -2.95
C HIS A 202 26.54 -24.08 -2.79
N GLY A 203 25.86 -24.94 -3.54
CA GLY A 203 26.10 -26.38 -3.52
C GLY A 203 27.58 -26.69 -3.80
N HIS A 204 28.17 -27.56 -2.98
CA HIS A 204 29.52 -28.08 -3.19
C HIS A 204 29.60 -28.89 -4.49
N GLY A 205 29.89 -28.23 -5.61
CA GLY A 205 29.93 -28.88 -6.93
C GLY A 205 30.52 -28.02 -8.04
N HIS A 206 31.79 -28.28 -8.35
CA HIS A 206 32.57 -27.76 -9.49
C HIS A 206 32.86 -26.24 -9.57
N GLU A 207 34.11 -25.93 -9.24
CA GLU A 207 34.78 -24.71 -9.68
C GLU A 207 34.80 -24.61 -11.22
N SER A 208 34.34 -23.49 -11.76
CA SER A 208 34.92 -22.89 -12.97
C SER A 208 35.04 -21.39 -12.71
N GLY A 209 36.28 -20.90 -12.71
CA GLY A 209 36.64 -19.72 -11.92
C GLY A 209 36.15 -18.39 -12.50
N ALA A 210 35.37 -17.67 -11.70
CA ALA A 210 35.52 -16.22 -11.54
C ALA A 210 35.85 -15.98 -10.06
N GLN A 211 37.09 -15.59 -9.74
CA GLN A 211 37.45 -15.22 -8.38
C GLN A 211 36.70 -13.96 -7.98
N ILE A 212 35.79 -14.07 -7.02
CA ILE A 212 35.35 -12.93 -6.23
C ILE A 212 36.48 -12.65 -5.24
N ASP A 213 37.14 -11.50 -5.37
CA ASP A 213 38.21 -11.08 -4.47
C ASP A 213 37.62 -10.77 -3.08
N PRO A 214 37.99 -11.52 -2.02
CA PRO A 214 37.47 -11.29 -0.68
C PRO A 214 38.01 -10.00 -0.04
N ASN A 215 38.92 -9.27 -0.69
CA ASN A 215 39.41 -7.96 -0.23
C ASN A 215 38.80 -6.77 -0.99
N ASN A 216 37.81 -6.99 -1.87
CA ASN A 216 37.08 -5.87 -2.47
C ASN A 216 36.01 -5.33 -1.51
N GLU A 217 36.47 -4.88 -0.32
CA GLU A 217 35.71 -4.08 0.62
C GLU A 217 35.40 -2.71 0.00
N ILE A 218 34.32 -2.67 -0.79
CA ILE A 218 33.52 -1.46 -0.91
C ILE A 218 32.42 -1.62 0.13
N PHE A 219 32.28 -0.64 1.02
CA PHE A 219 31.46 -0.62 2.24
C PHE A 219 32.08 -1.37 3.44
N SER A 220 33.00 -0.70 4.13
CA SER A 220 33.17 -0.89 5.58
C SER A 220 31.90 -0.41 6.31
N GLU A 221 31.68 -0.89 7.53
CA GLU A 221 30.53 -0.50 8.37
C GLU A 221 30.48 1.03 8.65
N ASP A 222 31.60 1.74 8.49
CA ASP A 222 31.74 3.17 8.73
C ASP A 222 30.87 4.05 7.81
N HIS A 223 30.50 3.59 6.61
CA HIS A 223 29.70 4.39 5.66
C HIS A 223 28.19 4.38 5.94
N ILE A 224 27.71 3.59 6.91
CA ILE A 224 26.30 3.62 7.33
C ILE A 224 26.03 4.77 8.32
N GLU A 225 27.06 5.29 9.01
CA GLU A 225 26.90 6.41 9.95
C GLU A 225 26.83 7.80 9.28
N GLU A 226 27.22 7.96 8.01
CA GLU A 226 27.15 9.26 7.30
C GLU A 226 25.76 9.58 6.71
N LEU A 227 24.81 8.64 6.75
CA LEU A 227 23.39 8.94 6.57
C LEU A 227 22.79 9.41 7.90
N ASP A 228 23.08 10.65 8.28
CA ASP A 228 22.38 11.34 9.37
C ASP A 228 20.90 11.56 8.99
N MET A 229 20.08 10.55 9.28
CA MET A 229 18.63 10.54 9.08
C MET A 229 17.88 11.44 10.10
N GLY A 230 18.58 12.36 10.78
CA GLY A 230 17.98 13.51 11.46
C GLY A 230 17.21 13.22 12.76
N PHE A 231 17.23 11.98 13.26
CA PHE A 231 16.54 11.60 14.49
C PHE A 231 17.32 11.96 15.77
N THR A 232 17.63 13.24 15.95
CA THR A 232 18.03 13.77 17.27
C THR A 232 16.78 14.14 18.08
N SER A 233 16.38 13.26 19.00
CA SER A 233 15.22 13.46 19.86
C SER A 233 15.48 14.53 20.94
N SER A 234 15.26 15.81 20.62
CA SER A 234 15.36 16.92 21.59
C SER A 234 14.17 16.97 22.55
N LEU A 235 13.96 15.92 23.34
CA LEU A 235 13.04 15.91 24.49
C LEU A 235 13.79 16.35 25.75
N THR A 236 13.91 17.67 25.95
CA THR A 236 14.42 18.22 27.22
C THR A 236 13.42 17.99 28.36
N PRO A 237 13.79 17.29 29.45
CA PRO A 237 12.88 17.08 30.58
C PRO A 237 12.80 18.35 31.43
N LEU A 238 11.59 18.91 31.59
CA LEU A 238 11.34 19.93 32.61
C LEU A 238 11.38 19.29 33.99
N THR A 239 12.44 19.57 34.75
CA THR A 239 12.63 19.06 36.12
C THR A 239 11.73 19.80 37.12
N SER A 240 11.02 19.04 37.95
CA SER A 240 10.20 19.57 39.05
C SER A 240 11.07 20.14 40.18
N ASN A 241 11.06 21.45 40.38
CA ASN A 241 11.63 22.07 41.57
C ASN A 241 10.60 22.16 42.70
N HIS A 242 10.88 21.49 43.83
CA HIS A 242 10.26 21.82 45.10
C HIS A 242 10.81 23.16 45.61
N VAL A 243 9.93 24.11 45.92
CA VAL A 243 10.24 25.25 46.79
C VAL A 243 9.13 25.34 47.86
N MET A 244 9.53 25.50 49.12
CA MET A 244 8.60 25.67 50.24
C MET A 244 7.94 27.05 50.27
N ASN A 245 6.73 27.09 50.84
CA ASN A 245 6.10 28.19 51.59
C ASN A 245 6.81 29.57 51.63
N THR A 246 6.12 30.58 51.12
CA THR A 246 5.92 31.85 51.84
C THR A 246 4.47 32.37 51.66
N LEU A 247 4.06 33.28 52.55
CA LEU A 247 2.65 33.59 52.87
C LEU A 247 2.07 34.79 52.08
N SER A 248 0.81 34.62 51.61
CA SER A 248 -0.34 35.56 51.70
C SER A 248 -0.25 37.01 51.13
N PRO A 249 -1.33 37.83 51.13
CA PRO A 249 -2.69 37.58 50.58
C PRO A 249 -3.29 38.76 49.75
N GLN A 250 -4.28 38.46 48.89
CA GLN A 250 -5.42 39.33 48.47
C GLN A 250 -6.36 38.46 47.59
N ALA A 251 -7.60 38.10 47.95
CA ALA A 251 -8.83 38.92 48.05
C ALA A 251 -9.10 39.74 46.77
N SER A 252 -10.22 39.67 46.04
CA SER A 252 -11.53 38.95 46.19
C SER A 252 -12.25 38.94 44.79
N HIS A 253 -13.51 38.56 44.52
CA HIS A 253 -14.71 38.19 45.31
C HIS A 253 -15.70 37.40 44.41
N GLY A 254 -16.60 36.57 44.97
CA GLY A 254 -17.76 35.96 44.26
C GLY A 254 -17.74 34.42 44.28
N LEU A 255 -18.44 33.68 45.15
CA LEU A 255 -19.91 33.50 45.24
C LEU A 255 -20.52 33.15 43.86
N VAL A 256 -21.21 32.03 43.67
CA VAL A 256 -22.39 31.58 44.45
C VAL A 256 -22.52 30.05 44.60
N ASN A 257 -22.87 29.64 45.83
CA ASN A 257 -23.58 28.45 46.33
C ASN A 257 -23.31 27.02 45.84
N ALA A 258 -23.05 26.16 46.83
CA ALA A 258 -23.19 24.71 46.78
C ALA A 258 -24.65 24.25 46.94
N LEU A 259 -24.93 23.05 46.42
CA LEU A 259 -25.90 22.11 47.01
C LEU A 259 -25.27 20.71 47.02
N THR A 260 -25.40 20.03 48.16
CA THR A 260 -24.96 18.66 48.44
C THR A 260 -26.01 17.99 49.37
N PRO A 261 -25.89 16.72 49.75
CA PRO A 261 -25.99 15.55 48.86
C PRO A 261 -26.95 14.49 49.41
N GLN A 262 -27.53 13.59 48.60
CA GLN A 262 -28.07 12.31 49.12
C GLN A 262 -27.82 11.11 48.18
N ASN A 263 -26.89 10.27 48.63
CA ASN A 263 -26.83 8.81 48.60
C ASN A 263 -27.69 8.03 47.59
N SER A 264 -27.00 7.23 46.76
CA SER A 264 -27.35 5.81 46.58
C SER A 264 -26.06 4.97 46.57
N HIS A 265 -26.13 3.74 47.08
CA HIS A 265 -24.96 2.93 47.45
C HIS A 265 -24.50 1.98 46.33
N ASN A 266 -23.17 1.80 46.27
CA ASN A 266 -22.44 0.57 45.97
C ASN A 266 -22.82 -0.27 44.73
N LEU A 267 -21.96 -0.22 43.70
CA LEU A 267 -21.37 -1.42 43.07
C LEU A 267 -20.18 -1.04 42.16
N MET A 268 -19.01 -0.84 42.77
CA MET A 268 -17.73 -0.68 42.07
C MET A 268 -16.61 -1.20 42.98
N ASN A 269 -16.06 -2.38 42.65
CA ASN A 269 -14.81 -2.88 43.22
C ASN A 269 -14.29 -4.10 42.43
N ALA A 270 -13.52 -3.84 41.39
CA ALA A 270 -12.36 -4.63 40.92
C ALA A 270 -11.78 -3.97 39.67
N LEU A 271 -10.45 -4.04 39.49
CA LEU A 271 -9.60 -3.49 38.41
C LEU A 271 -9.00 -2.09 38.66
N THR A 272 -8.02 -2.05 39.57
CA THR A 272 -6.92 -1.09 39.52
C THR A 272 -5.72 -1.71 38.79
N PRO A 273 -5.14 -1.06 37.76
CA PRO A 273 -3.86 -1.49 37.18
C PRO A 273 -2.69 -1.03 38.06
N GLN A 274 -1.74 -1.92 38.37
CA GLN A 274 -0.48 -1.51 38.97
C GLN A 274 0.54 -1.11 37.89
N THR A 275 0.79 0.18 37.76
CA THR A 275 1.96 0.72 37.06
C THR A 275 3.19 0.62 37.96
N SER A 276 4.31 0.06 37.49
CA SER A 276 5.62 0.39 38.08
C SER A 276 6.80 0.32 37.10
N ASN A 277 7.61 1.37 37.17
CA ASN A 277 9.03 1.46 36.82
C ASN A 277 9.51 1.24 35.38
N ILE A 278 9.27 2.28 34.57
CA ILE A 278 10.18 2.70 33.49
C ILE A 278 11.54 3.11 34.10
N LYS A 279 12.57 2.28 33.99
CA LYS A 279 14.01 2.65 34.09
C LYS A 279 14.91 1.49 33.66
N GLY A 280 15.08 1.34 32.34
CA GLY A 280 15.88 0.27 31.74
C GLY A 280 16.22 0.49 30.26
N ALA A 281 16.18 1.74 29.78
CA ALA A 281 16.66 2.08 28.44
C ALA A 281 18.19 2.19 28.43
N LEU A 282 18.82 1.91 27.29
CA LEU A 282 20.27 1.94 27.03
C LEU A 282 21.08 0.78 27.64
N ARG A 283 20.82 -0.45 27.16
CA ARG A 283 21.84 -1.51 26.97
C ARG A 283 21.40 -2.51 25.90
N SER A 284 22.21 -2.63 24.84
CA SER A 284 22.21 -3.67 23.79
C SER A 284 20.90 -3.99 23.04
N SER A 285 20.93 -3.75 21.74
CA SER A 285 19.99 -4.12 20.69
C SER A 285 19.89 -5.63 20.42
N LYS A 286 19.51 -6.43 21.43
CA LYS A 286 19.39 -7.90 21.31
C LYS A 286 18.12 -8.51 21.92
N GLN A 287 17.12 -7.70 22.31
CA GLN A 287 16.03 -8.20 23.15
C GLN A 287 14.69 -7.48 22.94
N PHE A 288 13.92 -7.88 21.91
CA PHE A 288 12.46 -7.81 21.96
C PHE A 288 11.83 -8.94 21.08
N ILE A 289 11.23 -9.91 21.77
CA ILE A 289 10.25 -10.92 21.30
C ILE A 289 10.70 -11.90 20.20
N HIS A 290 11.81 -12.60 20.45
CA HIS A 290 12.08 -13.96 19.93
C HIS A 290 11.87 -15.05 21.01
N GLU A 291 11.08 -14.80 22.05
CA GLU A 291 10.98 -15.68 23.25
C GLU A 291 10.39 -17.08 23.02
N SER A 292 10.15 -17.48 21.77
CA SER A 292 9.69 -18.83 21.37
C SER A 292 10.51 -19.52 20.28
N LEU A 293 11.52 -18.87 19.68
CA LEU A 293 12.28 -19.43 18.56
C LEU A 293 13.80 -19.34 18.80
N THR A 294 14.51 -20.46 18.61
CA THR A 294 15.98 -20.50 18.59
C THR A 294 16.55 -19.99 17.27
N ASP A 295 17.84 -19.66 17.24
CA ASP A 295 18.54 -19.31 16.00
C ASP A 295 18.46 -20.45 14.97
N ASP A 296 18.55 -21.71 15.43
CA ASP A 296 18.40 -22.91 14.58
C ASP A 296 16.99 -23.03 13.99
N GLN A 297 15.95 -22.70 14.76
CA GLN A 297 14.57 -22.65 14.28
C GLN A 297 14.33 -21.52 13.27
N ILE A 298 14.91 -20.34 13.49
CA ILE A 298 14.84 -19.20 12.55
C ILE A 298 15.49 -19.59 11.22
N ASN A 299 16.67 -20.20 11.27
CA ASN A 299 17.36 -20.70 10.08
C ASN A 299 16.57 -21.81 9.37
N ALA A 300 16.03 -22.78 10.12
CA ALA A 300 15.21 -23.86 9.59
C ALA A 300 13.93 -23.35 8.92
N LEU A 301 13.29 -22.31 9.48
CA LEU A 301 12.10 -21.67 8.92
C LEU A 301 12.43 -20.99 7.58
N ALA A 302 13.50 -20.20 7.53
CA ALA A 302 13.92 -19.47 6.34
C ALA A 302 14.41 -20.40 5.21
N LEU A 303 15.12 -21.48 5.52
CA LEU A 303 15.69 -22.38 4.52
C LEU A 303 14.69 -23.44 4.00
N SER A 304 13.53 -23.59 4.63
CA SER A 304 12.57 -24.63 4.22
C SER A 304 11.93 -24.33 2.86
N PRO A 305 12.13 -25.16 1.81
CA PRO A 305 11.48 -24.95 0.52
C PRO A 305 9.96 -25.16 0.59
N LYS A 306 9.48 -25.88 1.61
CA LYS A 306 8.04 -26.09 1.89
C LYS A 306 7.35 -24.84 2.47
N LEU A 307 8.12 -23.89 3.01
CA LEU A 307 7.63 -22.61 3.56
C LEU A 307 7.99 -21.41 2.67
N ALA A 308 8.78 -21.62 1.62
CA ALA A 308 9.20 -20.62 0.65
C ALA A 308 8.02 -20.04 -0.16
N ALA A 309 6.99 -20.85 -0.42
CA ALA A 309 5.82 -20.40 -1.14
C ALA A 309 5.16 -19.23 -0.40
N VAL A 310 4.65 -18.25 -1.16
CA VAL A 310 3.85 -17.14 -0.60
C VAL A 310 2.66 -17.72 0.18
N GLU A 311 2.14 -18.89 -0.25
CA GLU A 311 0.87 -19.44 0.19
C GLU A 311 0.88 -20.97 0.42
N PRO A 312 -0.13 -21.53 1.12
CA PRO A 312 -0.14 -22.93 1.51
C PRO A 312 -0.44 -23.83 0.32
N ARG A 313 0.51 -24.69 -0.06
CA ARG A 313 0.30 -25.68 -1.15
C ARG A 313 -0.45 -26.94 -0.75
N TYR A 314 -0.86 -27.11 0.52
CA TYR A 314 -1.45 -28.35 1.02
C TYR A 314 -2.66 -28.14 1.96
N GLY A 315 -3.65 -29.03 1.89
CA GLY A 315 -4.88 -29.03 2.71
C GLY A 315 -6.00 -28.13 2.17
N VAL A 316 -7.22 -28.24 2.72
CA VAL A 316 -8.49 -27.71 2.15
C VAL A 316 -8.44 -26.32 1.46
N PRO A 317 -7.74 -25.29 1.98
CA PRO A 317 -7.56 -24.02 1.27
C PRO A 317 -6.81 -24.18 -0.08
N SER A 318 -5.79 -25.04 -0.11
CA SER A 318 -5.11 -25.50 -1.32
C SER A 318 -6.05 -26.32 -2.21
N ASP A 319 -6.91 -27.21 -1.70
CA ASP A 319 -7.87 -27.96 -2.55
C ASP A 319 -8.75 -27.06 -3.44
N LEU A 320 -9.06 -25.85 -2.97
CA LEU A 320 -9.85 -24.84 -3.69
C LEU A 320 -9.05 -24.09 -4.78
N VAL A 321 -7.73 -24.18 -4.77
CA VAL A 321 -6.79 -23.48 -5.67
C VAL A 321 -5.97 -24.44 -6.55
N HIS A 322 -5.66 -25.63 -6.03
CA HIS A 322 -4.71 -26.64 -6.54
C HIS A 322 -5.26 -28.09 -6.55
N HIS A 323 -6.42 -28.36 -5.95
CA HIS A 323 -7.17 -29.64 -6.01
C HIS A 323 -6.52 -30.91 -5.39
N ASP A 324 -5.96 -30.88 -4.16
CA ASP A 324 -5.31 -32.06 -3.53
C ASP A 324 -5.81 -32.45 -2.11
N HIS A 325 -6.56 -33.56 -2.02
CA HIS A 325 -7.38 -33.93 -0.85
C HIS A 325 -6.65 -34.61 0.34
N HIS A 326 -5.75 -33.92 1.07
CA HIS A 326 -5.40 -34.32 2.46
C HIS A 326 -4.89 -33.17 3.36
N ILE A 327 -5.35 -33.11 4.62
CA ILE A 327 -5.03 -32.02 5.57
C ILE A 327 -3.75 -32.30 6.35
N LYS A 328 -2.68 -31.55 6.05
CA LYS A 328 -1.52 -31.30 6.93
C LYS A 328 -1.03 -29.87 6.73
N SER A 329 -0.73 -29.15 7.81
CA SER A 329 -0.20 -27.77 7.74
C SER A 329 1.21 -27.76 7.12
N PRO A 330 1.61 -26.71 6.36
CA PRO A 330 2.95 -26.65 5.77
C PRO A 330 4.09 -26.79 6.80
N ILE A 331 3.92 -26.29 8.04
CA ILE A 331 4.94 -26.48 9.09
C ILE A 331 5.07 -27.96 9.52
N ILE A 332 3.97 -28.72 9.48
CA ILE A 332 3.95 -30.17 9.81
C ILE A 332 4.58 -30.98 8.67
N GLU A 333 4.50 -30.49 7.43
CA GLU A 333 5.24 -31.10 6.32
C GLU A 333 6.72 -30.73 6.36
N ALA A 334 7.07 -29.50 6.74
CA ALA A 334 8.45 -29.06 6.89
C ALA A 334 9.18 -29.75 8.06
N SER A 335 8.50 -30.02 9.18
CA SER A 335 9.09 -30.68 10.35
C SER A 335 9.43 -32.16 10.18
N LYS A 336 9.01 -32.77 9.07
CA LYS A 336 9.49 -34.10 8.66
C LYS A 336 10.90 -34.07 8.05
N ASP A 337 11.29 -32.92 7.50
CA ASP A 337 12.58 -32.74 6.85
C ASP A 337 13.60 -32.12 7.82
N ASN A 338 13.12 -31.39 8.85
CA ASN A 338 13.95 -30.75 9.85
C ASN A 338 13.26 -30.76 11.24
N GLU A 339 13.85 -31.48 12.20
CA GLU A 339 13.29 -31.67 13.55
C GLU A 339 13.16 -30.37 14.37
N GLU A 340 13.96 -29.33 14.08
CA GLU A 340 13.85 -28.02 14.75
C GLU A 340 12.45 -27.39 14.59
N LEU A 341 11.80 -27.68 13.45
CA LEU A 341 10.46 -27.18 13.14
C LEU A 341 9.34 -27.94 13.87
N ALA A 342 9.63 -29.06 14.54
CA ALA A 342 8.61 -29.90 15.18
C ALA A 342 7.94 -29.26 16.40
N SER A 343 8.61 -28.28 17.04
CA SER A 343 8.11 -27.54 18.21
C SER A 343 7.68 -26.10 17.90
N VAL A 344 7.78 -25.66 16.63
CA VAL A 344 7.37 -24.31 16.21
C VAL A 344 5.85 -24.18 16.24
N ASP A 345 5.35 -23.15 16.90
CA ASP A 345 3.92 -22.82 16.94
C ASP A 345 3.48 -22.07 15.66
N PRO A 346 2.68 -22.70 14.77
CA PRO A 346 2.23 -22.07 13.53
C PRO A 346 1.29 -20.88 13.72
N THR A 347 0.78 -20.67 14.93
CA THR A 347 -0.13 -19.57 15.25
C THR A 347 0.60 -18.28 15.61
N THR A 348 1.92 -18.32 15.76
CA THR A 348 2.74 -17.14 16.08
C THR A 348 3.11 -16.35 14.83
N TYR A 349 2.94 -15.02 14.89
CA TYR A 349 3.36 -14.15 13.79
C TYR A 349 4.89 -14.13 13.62
N SER A 350 5.64 -14.32 14.71
CA SER A 350 7.12 -14.40 14.68
C SER A 350 7.65 -15.59 13.89
N ALA A 351 7.00 -16.76 13.95
CA ALA A 351 7.41 -17.92 13.13
C ALA A 351 7.16 -17.67 11.65
N TYR A 352 6.03 -17.05 11.29
CA TYR A 352 5.73 -16.65 9.92
C TYR A 352 6.71 -15.59 9.40
N LEU A 353 7.01 -14.56 10.21
CA LEU A 353 7.99 -13.53 9.87
C LEU A 353 9.39 -14.12 9.64
N ALA A 354 9.80 -15.08 10.48
CA ALA A 354 11.09 -15.77 10.37
C ALA A 354 11.21 -16.68 9.13
N SER A 355 10.11 -17.23 8.60
CA SER A 355 10.16 -18.05 7.37
C SER A 355 10.32 -17.22 6.09
N ARG A 356 10.16 -15.90 6.16
CA ARG A 356 10.34 -14.96 5.05
C ARG A 356 11.25 -13.80 5.46
N PRO A 357 12.54 -14.04 5.75
CA PRO A 357 13.46 -13.01 6.23
C PRO A 357 13.67 -11.90 5.19
N ASP A 358 14.06 -10.72 5.65
CA ASP A 358 14.39 -9.54 4.83
C ASP A 358 15.41 -9.84 3.72
N SER A 359 16.30 -10.82 3.94
CA SER A 359 17.27 -11.29 2.95
C SER A 359 16.64 -11.85 1.67
N PHE A 360 15.40 -12.36 1.70
CA PHE A 360 14.69 -12.80 0.49
C PHE A 360 14.42 -11.62 -0.45
N GLU A 361 13.99 -10.50 0.12
CA GLU A 361 13.64 -9.30 -0.62
C GLU A 361 14.89 -8.59 -1.14
N VAL A 362 15.91 -8.46 -0.28
CA VAL A 362 17.23 -7.93 -0.66
C VAL A 362 17.87 -8.75 -1.79
N THR A 363 17.81 -10.08 -1.74
CA THR A 363 18.44 -10.94 -2.76
C THR A 363 17.70 -10.84 -4.11
N ALA A 364 16.37 -10.83 -4.10
CA ALA A 364 15.58 -10.61 -5.32
C ALA A 364 15.86 -9.23 -5.94
N ILE A 365 15.90 -8.16 -5.13
CA ILE A 365 16.15 -6.80 -5.60
C ILE A 365 17.57 -6.65 -6.15
N ARG A 366 18.60 -7.24 -5.52
CA ARG A 366 19.96 -7.29 -6.08
C ARG A 366 20.00 -7.94 -7.47
N THR A 367 19.27 -9.05 -7.64
CA THR A 367 19.13 -9.73 -8.93
C THR A 367 18.44 -8.85 -9.98
N LEU A 368 17.37 -8.12 -9.60
CA LEU A 368 16.68 -7.19 -10.49
C LEU A 368 17.53 -5.98 -10.88
N ILE A 369 18.34 -5.43 -9.95
CA ILE A 369 19.34 -4.39 -10.25
C ILE A 369 20.38 -4.91 -11.27
N ALA A 370 20.83 -6.16 -11.13
CA ALA A 370 21.74 -6.77 -12.10
C ALA A 370 21.08 -6.96 -13.50
N CYS A 371 19.77 -7.18 -13.56
CA CYS A 371 19.02 -7.18 -14.82
C CYS A 371 18.88 -5.77 -15.40
N ALA A 372 18.54 -4.77 -14.56
CA ALA A 372 18.40 -3.37 -14.96
C ALA A 372 19.66 -2.82 -15.64
N ARG A 373 20.85 -3.17 -15.13
CA ARG A 373 22.15 -2.78 -15.72
C ARG A 373 22.36 -3.33 -17.14
N LYS A 374 21.71 -4.44 -17.52
CA LYS A 374 21.78 -5.01 -18.89
C LYS A 374 20.83 -4.33 -19.86
N THR A 375 19.71 -3.78 -19.38
CA THR A 375 18.68 -3.08 -20.18
C THR A 375 18.29 -1.73 -19.54
N PRO A 376 19.22 -0.77 -19.39
CA PRO A 376 19.01 0.47 -18.62
C PRO A 376 17.95 1.40 -19.23
N SER A 377 17.50 1.12 -20.45
CA SER A 377 16.42 1.84 -21.10
C SER A 377 15.02 1.49 -20.55
N VAL A 378 14.85 0.29 -20.01
CA VAL A 378 13.58 -0.28 -19.52
C VAL A 378 13.32 0.16 -18.08
N GLN A 379 12.07 0.48 -17.76
CA GLN A 379 11.67 0.81 -16.38
C GLN A 379 11.40 -0.47 -15.58
N LEU A 380 12.10 -0.64 -14.47
CA LEU A 380 11.81 -1.63 -13.45
C LEU A 380 11.06 -1.02 -12.27
N HIS A 381 10.22 -1.84 -11.64
CA HIS A 381 9.48 -1.43 -10.45
C HIS A 381 9.40 -2.57 -9.42
N ILE A 382 9.84 -2.29 -8.20
CA ILE A 382 9.66 -3.17 -7.06
C ILE A 382 8.28 -2.87 -6.47
N VAL A 383 7.35 -3.81 -6.59
CA VAL A 383 6.05 -3.66 -5.94
C VAL A 383 6.17 -3.87 -4.43
N HIS A 384 5.21 -3.32 -3.68
CA HIS A 384 4.97 -3.63 -2.25
C HIS A 384 6.26 -3.80 -1.41
N LEU A 385 7.22 -2.86 -1.53
CA LEU A 385 8.51 -2.91 -0.82
C LEU A 385 8.28 -2.89 0.69
N ALA A 386 8.72 -3.95 1.37
CA ALA A 386 8.46 -4.17 2.79
C ALA A 386 9.72 -4.05 3.66
N SER A 387 10.90 -4.40 3.15
CA SER A 387 12.15 -4.36 3.92
C SER A 387 12.90 -3.02 3.80
N GLN A 388 13.32 -2.49 4.93
CA GLN A 388 14.25 -1.35 5.02
C GLN A 388 15.64 -1.70 4.48
N ASP A 389 16.06 -2.97 4.55
CA ASP A 389 17.41 -3.42 4.20
C ASP A 389 17.65 -3.37 2.69
N ALA A 390 16.57 -3.29 1.89
CA ALA A 390 16.61 -3.06 0.46
C ALA A 390 16.72 -1.56 0.07
N VAL A 391 16.48 -0.62 0.99
CA VAL A 391 16.49 0.83 0.70
C VAL A 391 17.87 1.31 0.23
N PRO A 392 19.01 0.95 0.86
CA PRO A 392 20.33 1.42 0.43
C PRO A 392 20.68 1.00 -1.01
N ILE A 393 20.44 -0.27 -1.36
CA ILE A 393 20.75 -0.79 -2.71
C ILE A 393 19.82 -0.21 -3.78
N LEU A 394 18.57 0.14 -3.43
CA LEU A 394 17.66 0.86 -4.33
C LEU A 394 18.12 2.29 -4.56
N TYR A 395 18.52 3.00 -3.50
CA TYR A 395 19.07 4.36 -3.59
C TYR A 395 20.34 4.40 -4.45
N GLU A 396 21.26 3.44 -4.26
CA GLU A 396 22.46 3.32 -5.09
C GLU A 396 22.12 3.08 -6.56
N ALA A 397 21.22 2.14 -6.86
CA ALA A 397 20.78 1.86 -8.22
C ALA A 397 20.10 3.07 -8.89
N GLN A 398 19.31 3.84 -8.13
CA GLN A 398 18.72 5.10 -8.60
C GLN A 398 19.81 6.16 -8.88
N ARG A 399 20.82 6.27 -8.01
CA ARG A 399 21.96 7.19 -8.15
C ARG A 399 22.90 6.81 -9.30
N GLU A 400 22.99 5.52 -9.66
CA GLU A 400 23.61 5.04 -10.91
C GLU A 400 22.83 5.46 -12.17
N GLY A 401 21.62 6.01 -12.03
CA GLY A 401 20.75 6.39 -13.14
C GLY A 401 19.93 5.24 -13.72
N LEU A 402 19.88 4.08 -13.03
CA LEU A 402 19.01 2.97 -13.45
C LEU A 402 17.55 3.37 -13.25
N LYS A 403 16.70 3.01 -14.21
CA LYS A 403 15.26 3.29 -14.16
C LYS A 403 14.52 2.32 -13.25
N ILE A 404 14.96 2.22 -12.00
CA ILE A 404 14.32 1.42 -10.96
C ILE A 404 13.54 2.31 -10.00
N SER A 405 12.34 1.87 -9.64
CA SER A 405 11.44 2.57 -8.72
C SER A 405 10.84 1.57 -7.75
N ALA A 406 10.31 2.05 -6.63
CA ALA A 406 9.56 1.23 -5.68
C ALA A 406 8.25 1.93 -5.26
N GLU A 407 7.25 1.11 -4.98
CA GLU A 407 6.07 1.45 -4.19
C GLU A 407 6.13 0.73 -2.83
N THR A 408 5.39 1.22 -1.85
CA THR A 408 5.11 0.47 -0.61
C THR A 408 3.60 0.51 -0.33
N CYS A 409 3.15 -0.17 0.73
CA CYS A 409 1.72 -0.38 0.98
C CYS A 409 1.26 0.29 2.28
N PHE A 410 -0.03 0.64 2.37
CA PHE A 410 -0.61 1.23 3.57
C PHE A 410 -0.30 0.44 4.84
N HIS A 411 -0.31 -0.90 4.77
CA HIS A 411 -0.03 -1.79 5.89
C HIS A 411 1.42 -1.77 6.36
N TYR A 412 2.42 -1.65 5.48
CA TYR A 412 3.83 -1.50 5.90
C TYR A 412 4.15 -0.12 6.48
N LEU A 413 3.27 0.87 6.26
CA LEU A 413 3.37 2.21 6.84
C LEU A 413 2.54 2.39 8.13
N SER A 414 1.55 1.53 8.39
CA SER A 414 0.65 1.65 9.55
C SER A 414 0.74 0.53 10.57
N LEU A 415 1.18 -0.67 10.20
CA LEU A 415 1.23 -1.85 11.06
C LEU A 415 2.68 -2.26 11.35
N ALA A 416 2.90 -2.92 12.47
CA ALA A 416 4.21 -3.38 12.92
C ALA A 416 4.10 -4.79 13.52
N ALA A 417 5.06 -5.67 13.24
CA ALA A 417 5.07 -7.07 13.63
C ALA A 417 4.82 -7.30 15.13
N GLU A 418 5.40 -6.44 15.96
CA GLU A 418 5.31 -6.46 17.43
C GLU A 418 3.88 -6.25 17.97
N THR A 419 2.96 -5.78 17.11
CA THR A 419 1.56 -5.51 17.47
C THR A 419 0.57 -6.54 16.94
N ILE A 420 1.03 -7.52 16.15
CA ILE A 420 0.18 -8.55 15.54
C ILE A 420 0.00 -9.71 16.54
N PRO A 421 -1.23 -10.00 17.02
CA PRO A 421 -1.46 -11.10 17.95
C PRO A 421 -1.35 -12.46 17.26
N ASN A 422 -1.05 -13.50 18.04
CA ASN A 422 -1.19 -14.89 17.60
C ASN A 422 -2.60 -15.16 17.05
N CYS A 423 -2.71 -16.17 16.18
CA CYS A 423 -3.91 -16.56 15.46
C CYS A 423 -4.53 -15.50 14.53
N SER A 424 -3.96 -14.29 14.43
CA SER A 424 -4.57 -13.17 13.69
C SER A 424 -4.18 -13.18 12.20
N THR A 425 -4.47 -14.29 11.52
CA THR A 425 -4.09 -14.57 10.12
C THR A 425 -4.64 -13.58 9.08
N PHE A 426 -5.62 -12.76 9.44
CA PHE A 426 -6.07 -11.63 8.62
C PHE A 426 -5.01 -10.52 8.46
N TYR A 427 -3.92 -10.53 9.24
CA TYR A 427 -2.73 -9.71 9.01
C TYR A 427 -1.69 -10.36 8.07
N LYS A 428 -1.85 -11.63 7.66
CA LYS A 428 -0.91 -12.27 6.74
C LYS A 428 -0.89 -11.54 5.39
N CYS A 429 0.30 -11.16 4.93
CA CYS A 429 0.61 -10.70 3.57
C CYS A 429 2.05 -11.10 3.22
N CYS A 430 2.40 -11.04 1.93
CA CYS A 430 3.71 -11.41 1.39
C CYS A 430 4.25 -10.28 0.50
N PRO A 431 5.37 -9.61 0.84
CA PRO A 431 6.20 -9.85 2.02
C PRO A 431 5.46 -9.64 3.37
N PRO A 432 5.96 -10.19 4.49
CA PRO A 432 5.34 -9.99 5.80
C PRO A 432 5.51 -8.54 6.30
N ILE A 433 4.53 -8.06 7.09
CA ILE A 433 4.68 -6.84 7.90
C ILE A 433 5.90 -7.01 8.82
N ARG A 434 6.84 -6.07 8.73
CA ARG A 434 8.10 -6.04 9.47
C ARG A 434 7.96 -5.26 10.80
N THR A 435 9.08 -5.05 11.49
CA THR A 435 9.17 -4.37 12.79
C THR A 435 8.79 -2.88 12.75
N GLU A 436 8.54 -2.29 13.92
CA GLU A 436 8.33 -0.84 14.08
C GLU A 436 9.52 -0.02 13.54
N LYS A 437 10.75 -0.48 13.80
CA LYS A 437 11.97 0.13 13.23
C LYS A 437 11.87 0.19 11.70
N ASN A 438 11.49 -0.91 11.09
CA ASN A 438 11.35 -1.03 9.64
C ASN A 438 10.27 -0.08 9.10
N ARG A 439 9.08 -0.06 9.72
CA ARG A 439 7.98 0.86 9.37
C ARG A 439 8.44 2.31 9.32
N LEU A 440 9.20 2.75 10.34
CA LEU A 440 9.73 4.12 10.41
C LEU A 440 10.80 4.38 9.33
N ALA A 441 11.62 3.39 8.99
CA ALA A 441 12.61 3.50 7.91
C ALA A 441 11.94 3.60 6.52
N LEU A 442 10.86 2.86 6.25
CA LEU A 442 10.08 3.00 5.01
C LEU A 442 9.45 4.39 4.89
N TRP A 443 8.92 4.94 5.99
CA TRP A 443 8.44 6.33 6.04
C TRP A 443 9.52 7.36 5.71
N ALA A 444 10.77 7.12 6.14
CA ALA A 444 11.88 8.00 5.80
C ALA A 444 12.28 7.84 4.32
N ALA A 445 12.40 6.61 3.82
CA ALA A 445 12.68 6.33 2.40
C ALA A 445 11.62 6.92 1.44
N LEU A 446 10.37 7.03 1.89
CA LEU A 446 9.26 7.67 1.17
C LEU A 446 9.34 9.22 1.17
N LYS A 447 9.90 9.82 2.24
CA LYS A 447 10.17 11.27 2.33
C LYS A 447 11.36 11.68 1.46
N GLU A 448 12.42 10.88 1.46
CA GLU A 448 13.60 11.06 0.60
C GLU A 448 13.32 10.72 -0.88
N GLY A 449 12.14 10.18 -1.21
CA GLY A 449 11.73 9.87 -2.57
C GLY A 449 12.37 8.61 -3.18
N ILE A 450 13.05 7.79 -2.37
CA ILE A 450 13.60 6.48 -2.76
C ILE A 450 12.45 5.53 -3.08
N ILE A 451 11.46 5.49 -2.19
CA ILE A 451 10.12 4.97 -2.45
C ILE A 451 9.29 6.12 -3.00
N THR A 452 8.57 5.90 -4.09
CA THR A 452 7.92 7.00 -4.84
C THR A 452 6.41 7.01 -4.72
N THR A 453 5.80 5.87 -4.40
CA THR A 453 4.36 5.62 -4.52
C THR A 453 3.87 4.79 -3.36
N VAL A 454 2.59 4.96 -2.99
CA VAL A 454 1.94 4.16 -1.96
C VAL A 454 0.60 3.63 -2.50
N VAL A 455 0.39 2.34 -2.35
CA VAL A 455 -0.75 1.58 -2.90
C VAL A 455 -1.44 0.73 -1.82
N SER A 456 -2.59 0.12 -2.15
CA SER A 456 -3.24 -0.79 -1.20
C SER A 456 -2.59 -2.17 -1.11
N ASP A 457 -2.14 -2.70 -2.26
CA ASP A 457 -2.04 -4.15 -2.49
C ASP A 457 -3.30 -4.87 -1.96
N HIS A 458 -4.46 -4.39 -2.42
CA HIS A 458 -5.75 -4.93 -2.02
C HIS A 458 -5.90 -6.35 -2.57
N SER A 459 -5.56 -7.30 -1.71
CA SER A 459 -5.51 -8.74 -1.97
C SER A 459 -6.52 -9.49 -1.08
N PRO A 460 -7.84 -9.33 -1.32
CA PRO A 460 -8.88 -10.06 -0.62
C PRO A 460 -9.00 -11.53 -1.09
N CYS A 461 -9.50 -12.38 -0.20
CA CYS A 461 -9.92 -13.76 -0.46
C CYS A 461 -11.20 -14.07 0.32
N THR A 462 -11.74 -15.28 0.20
CA THR A 462 -12.85 -15.70 1.06
C THR A 462 -12.39 -15.91 2.52
N PRO A 463 -13.26 -15.73 3.54
CA PRO A 463 -12.88 -15.85 4.95
C PRO A 463 -12.34 -17.24 5.34
N GLU A 464 -12.78 -18.30 4.66
CA GLU A 464 -12.33 -19.68 4.88
C GLU A 464 -10.84 -19.84 4.55
N LEU A 465 -10.38 -19.20 3.48
CA LEU A 465 -8.97 -19.20 3.07
C LEU A 465 -8.08 -18.46 4.08
N LYS A 466 -8.62 -17.55 4.89
CA LYS A 466 -7.88 -16.95 6.01
C LYS A 466 -7.68 -17.88 7.20
N GLY A 467 -8.36 -19.03 7.29
CA GLY A 467 -8.13 -20.01 8.37
C GLY A 467 -8.30 -19.44 9.80
N LEU A 468 -9.23 -18.48 9.97
CA LEU A 468 -9.43 -17.73 11.22
C LEU A 468 -9.77 -18.62 12.43
N ASP A 469 -10.31 -19.81 12.18
CA ASP A 469 -10.64 -20.84 13.17
C ASP A 469 -9.40 -21.56 13.72
N LYS A 470 -8.36 -21.72 12.90
CA LYS A 470 -7.11 -22.41 13.23
C LYS A 470 -6.02 -21.44 13.68
N GLY A 471 -6.01 -20.23 13.14
CA GLY A 471 -4.99 -19.22 13.42
C GLY A 471 -3.59 -19.53 12.84
N ASP A 472 -3.45 -20.57 12.02
CA ASP A 472 -2.20 -21.02 11.42
C ASP A 472 -1.76 -20.08 10.28
N PHE A 473 -0.68 -19.32 10.49
CA PHE A 473 -0.16 -18.38 9.49
C PHE A 473 0.46 -19.07 8.27
N PHE A 474 0.95 -20.30 8.40
CA PHE A 474 1.49 -21.07 7.29
C PHE A 474 0.38 -21.65 6.42
N ALA A 475 -0.78 -21.99 7.01
CA ALA A 475 -1.94 -22.57 6.33
C ALA A 475 -3.02 -21.56 5.89
N ALA A 476 -2.89 -20.27 6.24
CA ALA A 476 -3.79 -19.20 5.80
C ALA A 476 -3.30 -18.53 4.50
N TRP A 477 -4.24 -17.98 3.72
CA TRP A 477 -3.97 -17.14 2.55
C TRP A 477 -3.48 -15.74 2.94
N GLY A 478 -2.45 -15.21 2.28
CA GLY A 478 -1.88 -13.89 2.46
C GLY A 478 -2.52 -12.81 1.57
N GLY A 479 -2.56 -11.58 2.08
CA GLY A 479 -3.13 -10.43 1.38
C GLY A 479 -4.06 -9.62 2.27
N ILE A 480 -3.94 -8.29 2.24
CA ILE A 480 -4.68 -7.38 3.12
C ILE A 480 -5.69 -6.58 2.30
N ALA A 481 -6.97 -6.75 2.61
CA ALA A 481 -8.03 -5.98 1.98
C ALA A 481 -8.06 -4.53 2.51
N SER A 482 -7.57 -3.56 1.72
CA SER A 482 -7.45 -2.16 2.17
C SER A 482 -7.80 -1.06 1.15
N VAL A 483 -8.25 -1.36 -0.08
CA VAL A 483 -8.53 -0.30 -1.08
C VAL A 483 -9.56 0.72 -0.56
N GLY A 484 -9.29 2.00 -0.74
CA GLY A 484 -10.14 3.07 -0.19
C GLY A 484 -10.04 3.30 1.33
N LEU A 485 -9.28 2.51 2.09
CA LEU A 485 -8.87 2.87 3.46
C LEU A 485 -7.58 3.71 3.50
N GLY A 486 -6.83 3.76 2.38
CA GLY A 486 -5.52 4.39 2.31
C GLY A 486 -5.44 5.84 2.80
N LEU A 487 -6.37 6.70 2.36
CA LEU A 487 -6.36 8.12 2.74
C LEU A 487 -6.51 8.33 4.26
N PRO A 488 -7.51 7.78 4.96
CA PRO A 488 -7.59 7.90 6.42
C PRO A 488 -6.44 7.17 7.15
N ILE A 489 -5.90 6.06 6.63
CA ILE A 489 -4.71 5.41 7.22
C ILE A 489 -3.51 6.36 7.18
N LEU A 490 -3.14 6.83 5.98
CA LEU A 490 -1.97 7.69 5.78
C LEU A 490 -2.12 9.04 6.48
N PHE A 491 -3.33 9.60 6.54
CA PHE A 491 -3.57 10.81 7.32
C PHE A 491 -3.37 10.58 8.82
N THR A 492 -3.89 9.48 9.36
CA THR A 492 -3.77 9.13 10.79
C THR A 492 -2.31 8.90 11.21
N GLU A 493 -1.55 8.12 10.44
CA GLU A 493 -0.12 7.92 10.69
C GLU A 493 0.67 9.22 10.45
N GLY A 494 0.31 9.98 9.42
CA GLY A 494 0.91 11.27 9.10
C GLY A 494 0.81 12.32 10.19
N GLN A 495 -0.27 12.30 11.00
CA GLN A 495 -0.42 13.18 12.16
C GLN A 495 0.52 12.84 13.34
N LYS A 496 1.20 11.68 13.33
CA LYS A 496 2.12 11.28 14.40
C LYS A 496 3.53 11.87 14.24
N PHE A 497 3.86 12.42 13.07
CA PHE A 497 5.13 13.10 12.83
C PHE A 497 5.14 14.52 13.43
N ASN A 498 6.35 15.03 13.68
CA ASN A 498 6.56 16.42 14.09
C ASN A 498 7.60 17.09 13.16
N PRO A 499 7.18 18.04 12.29
CA PRO A 499 5.80 18.44 12.03
C PRO A 499 4.96 17.31 11.39
N PRO A 500 3.63 17.35 11.50
CA PRO A 500 2.72 16.43 10.79
C PRO A 500 2.93 16.45 9.28
N LEU A 501 2.68 15.32 8.62
CA LEU A 501 2.67 15.23 7.15
C LEU A 501 1.55 16.07 6.54
N SER A 502 1.82 16.63 5.36
CA SER A 502 0.84 17.39 4.58
C SER A 502 -0.02 16.45 3.72
N LEU A 503 -1.26 16.87 3.44
CA LEU A 503 -2.08 16.23 2.40
C LEU A 503 -1.45 16.37 1.00
N VAL A 504 -0.57 17.37 0.81
CA VAL A 504 0.27 17.49 -0.40
C VAL A 504 1.17 16.26 -0.57
N ASP A 505 1.73 15.72 0.51
CA ASP A 505 2.62 14.55 0.45
C ASP A 505 1.83 13.30 0.07
N ILE A 506 0.65 13.11 0.67
CA ILE A 506 -0.26 12.01 0.32
C ILE A 506 -0.70 12.10 -1.15
N VAL A 507 -1.04 13.29 -1.66
CA VAL A 507 -1.35 13.52 -3.09
C VAL A 507 -0.13 13.28 -3.98
N ARG A 508 1.08 13.62 -3.54
CA ARG A 508 2.31 13.34 -4.28
C ARG A 508 2.49 11.84 -4.48
N TRP A 509 2.40 11.06 -3.40
CA TRP A 509 2.62 9.61 -3.45
C TRP A 509 1.45 8.84 -4.08
N CYS A 510 0.20 9.15 -3.72
CA CYS A 510 -0.99 8.37 -4.07
C CYS A 510 -1.75 8.89 -5.31
N SER A 511 -1.38 10.06 -5.86
CA SER A 511 -1.98 10.60 -7.09
C SER A 511 -0.92 10.90 -8.14
N LYS A 512 0.00 11.83 -7.89
CA LYS A 512 0.94 12.34 -8.92
C LYS A 512 1.96 11.29 -9.34
N ASN A 513 2.65 10.69 -8.38
CA ASN A 513 3.68 9.69 -8.65
C ASN A 513 3.06 8.39 -9.17
N THR A 514 1.92 7.95 -8.62
CA THR A 514 1.24 6.74 -9.13
C THR A 514 0.69 6.96 -10.54
N ALA A 515 0.10 8.11 -10.85
CA ALA A 515 -0.26 8.45 -12.23
C ALA A 515 0.96 8.43 -13.17
N LYS A 516 2.15 8.83 -12.71
CA LYS A 516 3.40 8.74 -13.48
C LYS A 516 3.86 7.29 -13.67
N GLN A 517 3.89 6.49 -12.61
CA GLN A 517 4.22 5.04 -12.61
C GLN A 517 3.39 4.29 -13.66
N ILE A 518 2.09 4.56 -13.74
CA ILE A 518 1.16 3.92 -14.67
C ILE A 518 1.03 4.63 -16.04
N GLY A 519 1.77 5.72 -16.27
CA GLY A 519 1.83 6.43 -17.55
C GLY A 519 0.60 7.30 -17.90
N LEU A 520 -0.12 7.78 -16.89
CA LEU A 520 -1.32 8.64 -16.99
C LEU A 520 -1.14 10.05 -16.45
N ALA A 521 0.07 10.42 -15.98
CA ALA A 521 0.37 11.76 -15.45
C ALA A 521 0.17 12.93 -16.43
N HIS A 522 -0.21 12.68 -17.69
CA HIS A 522 -0.64 13.70 -18.65
C HIS A 522 -2.10 14.15 -18.46
N LYS A 523 -2.92 13.38 -17.73
CA LYS A 523 -4.36 13.69 -17.51
C LYS A 523 -4.92 13.29 -16.14
N LYS A 524 -4.22 12.45 -15.36
CA LYS A 524 -4.66 12.06 -14.00
C LYS A 524 -3.65 12.48 -12.94
N GLY A 525 -4.14 12.61 -11.71
CA GLY A 525 -3.33 12.82 -10.50
C GLY A 525 -3.04 14.27 -10.12
N ASP A 526 -3.57 15.27 -10.83
CA ASP A 526 -3.43 16.70 -10.50
C ASP A 526 -4.71 17.48 -10.80
N LEU A 527 -4.92 18.62 -10.13
CA LEU A 527 -6.06 19.52 -10.36
C LEU A 527 -5.65 20.66 -11.30
N ARG A 528 -5.55 20.36 -12.60
CA ARG A 528 -5.07 21.30 -13.63
C ARG A 528 -5.95 21.28 -14.88
N ALA A 529 -6.13 22.42 -15.55
CA ALA A 529 -6.84 22.51 -16.82
C ALA A 529 -6.39 21.42 -17.82
N GLY A 530 -7.36 20.74 -18.44
CA GLY A 530 -7.14 19.62 -19.35
C GLY A 530 -7.00 18.24 -18.70
N TYR A 531 -6.87 18.15 -17.37
CA TYR A 531 -6.87 16.87 -16.65
C TYR A 531 -8.31 16.34 -16.51
N ASP A 532 -8.45 15.03 -16.32
CA ASP A 532 -9.71 14.42 -15.90
C ASP A 532 -10.18 15.08 -14.60
N ALA A 533 -11.47 15.43 -14.51
CA ALA A 533 -12.10 16.00 -13.33
C ALA A 533 -12.37 14.94 -12.26
N ASP A 534 -11.28 14.30 -11.84
CA ASP A 534 -11.18 13.30 -10.79
C ASP A 534 -10.84 14.03 -9.47
N ILE A 535 -11.84 14.21 -8.60
CA ILE A 535 -11.77 15.14 -7.45
C ILE A 535 -12.29 14.45 -6.19
N ILE A 536 -11.58 14.63 -5.07
CA ILE A 536 -12.00 14.20 -3.73
C ILE A 536 -12.40 15.42 -2.91
N ILE A 537 -13.47 15.28 -2.10
CA ILE A 537 -13.78 16.18 -0.99
C ILE A 537 -13.56 15.40 0.31
N PHE A 538 -12.67 15.89 1.18
CA PHE A 538 -12.20 15.18 2.38
C PHE A 538 -12.36 16.03 3.64
N ASP A 539 -12.94 15.45 4.69
CA ASP A 539 -13.02 16.06 6.02
C ASP A 539 -11.86 15.54 6.90
N PRO A 540 -10.78 16.33 7.12
CA PRO A 540 -9.66 15.92 7.96
C PRO A 540 -10.02 15.91 9.45
N SER A 541 -11.13 16.52 9.87
CA SER A 541 -11.55 16.63 11.27
C SER A 541 -12.30 15.39 11.78
N LYS A 542 -12.76 14.52 10.88
CA LYS A 542 -13.63 13.40 11.23
C LYS A 542 -12.85 12.18 11.72
N LEU A 543 -12.98 11.85 13.00
CA LEU A 543 -12.61 10.53 13.52
C LEU A 543 -13.68 9.49 13.14
N GLN A 544 -13.25 8.31 12.70
CA GLN A 544 -14.10 7.16 12.42
C GLN A 544 -13.46 5.85 12.90
N THR A 545 -14.24 4.94 13.47
CA THR A 545 -13.80 3.57 13.72
C THR A 545 -14.09 2.73 12.48
N ILE A 546 -13.11 1.98 11.99
CA ILE A 546 -13.29 1.06 10.87
C ILE A 546 -13.94 -0.22 11.39
N GLU A 547 -15.05 -0.62 10.76
CA GLU A 547 -15.76 -1.87 11.07
C GLU A 547 -15.87 -2.73 9.82
N ASN A 548 -15.66 -4.04 9.95
CA ASN A 548 -15.86 -5.03 8.88
C ASN A 548 -17.23 -4.92 8.20
N ALA A 549 -18.29 -4.59 8.96
CA ALA A 549 -19.63 -4.39 8.42
C ALA A 549 -19.75 -3.16 7.49
N SER A 550 -18.83 -2.20 7.62
CA SER A 550 -18.85 -0.91 6.90
C SER A 550 -17.97 -0.86 5.66
N VAL A 551 -17.02 -1.80 5.48
CA VAL A 551 -16.17 -1.84 4.28
C VAL A 551 -16.98 -2.28 3.05
N HIS A 552 -16.61 -1.78 1.88
CA HIS A 552 -17.35 -2.02 0.62
C HIS A 552 -16.86 -3.23 -0.18
N PHE A 553 -15.70 -3.82 0.17
CA PHE A 553 -15.16 -5.08 -0.39
C PHE A 553 -16.20 -6.19 -0.39
N LYS A 554 -16.07 -7.20 -1.27
CA LYS A 554 -16.96 -8.36 -1.27
C LYS A 554 -16.93 -9.09 0.07
N ASN A 555 -15.74 -9.49 0.49
CA ASN A 555 -15.51 -10.17 1.76
C ASN A 555 -15.30 -9.13 2.87
N LYS A 556 -16.15 -9.19 3.91
CA LYS A 556 -16.22 -8.20 5.00
C LYS A 556 -15.16 -8.47 6.06
N LEU A 557 -13.89 -8.37 5.65
CA LEU A 557 -12.72 -8.62 6.49
C LEU A 557 -11.60 -7.65 6.13
N THR A 558 -11.05 -6.95 7.12
CA THR A 558 -9.86 -6.10 6.96
C THR A 558 -8.99 -6.10 8.21
N ALA A 559 -7.68 -5.96 8.04
CA ALA A 559 -6.71 -5.79 9.12
C ALA A 559 -6.95 -4.54 9.99
N TYR A 560 -7.75 -3.59 9.49
CA TYR A 560 -8.05 -2.32 10.16
C TYR A 560 -9.30 -2.36 11.05
N ASN A 561 -9.97 -3.51 11.19
CA ASN A 561 -11.21 -3.62 11.96
C ASN A 561 -11.00 -3.28 13.45
N GLY A 562 -11.78 -2.33 13.96
CA GLY A 562 -11.69 -1.77 15.31
C GLY A 562 -10.73 -0.59 15.45
N MET A 563 -9.93 -0.26 14.42
CA MET A 563 -9.00 0.87 14.46
C MET A 563 -9.74 2.20 14.29
N ALA A 564 -9.39 3.18 15.11
CA ALA A 564 -9.86 4.56 14.98
C ALA A 564 -8.93 5.34 14.04
N LEU A 565 -9.46 5.77 12.89
CA LEU A 565 -8.74 6.54 11.89
C LEU A 565 -9.31 7.96 11.78
N GLN A 566 -8.40 8.92 11.69
CA GLN A 566 -8.68 10.34 11.49
C GLN A 566 -8.81 10.65 9.99
N GLY A 567 -9.77 11.50 9.65
CA GLY A 567 -10.08 11.90 8.29
C GLY A 567 -11.15 11.02 7.63
N ARG A 568 -12.00 11.60 6.78
CA ARG A 568 -13.04 10.88 6.03
C ARG A 568 -13.31 11.47 4.66
N VAL A 569 -13.48 10.62 3.65
CA VAL A 569 -13.95 11.04 2.32
C VAL A 569 -15.45 11.34 2.37
N MET A 570 -15.81 12.54 1.92
CA MET A 570 -17.17 13.07 1.93
C MET A 570 -17.83 12.90 0.55
N GLU A 571 -17.06 13.07 -0.52
CA GLU A 571 -17.50 12.88 -1.90
C GLU A 571 -16.31 12.53 -2.81
N THR A 572 -16.56 11.64 -3.78
CA THR A 572 -15.62 11.24 -4.83
C THR A 572 -16.28 11.50 -6.17
N ILE A 573 -15.61 12.32 -6.99
CA ILE A 573 -16.05 12.73 -8.31
C ILE A 573 -15.10 12.09 -9.32
N LEU A 574 -15.66 11.35 -10.28
CA LEU A 574 -14.95 10.73 -11.39
C LEU A 574 -15.35 11.48 -12.66
N ARG A 575 -14.37 12.09 -13.36
CA ARG A 575 -14.57 12.83 -14.61
C ARG A 575 -15.81 13.75 -14.55
N GLY A 576 -15.89 14.57 -13.49
CA GLY A 576 -16.94 15.56 -13.27
C GLY A 576 -18.27 15.04 -12.71
N VAL A 577 -18.42 13.72 -12.49
CA VAL A 577 -19.63 13.10 -11.94
C VAL A 577 -19.37 12.49 -10.56
N SER A 578 -20.20 12.85 -9.58
CA SER A 578 -20.20 12.24 -8.25
C SER A 578 -20.53 10.73 -8.33
N VAL A 579 -19.54 9.88 -8.05
CA VAL A 579 -19.67 8.40 -8.06
C VAL A 579 -19.89 7.83 -6.66
N PHE A 580 -19.53 8.60 -5.62
CA PHE A 580 -19.82 8.30 -4.23
C PHE A 580 -19.96 9.60 -3.44
N ALA A 581 -20.95 9.69 -2.55
CA ALA A 581 -20.99 10.73 -1.52
C ALA A 581 -21.55 10.16 -0.22
N ILE A 582 -20.99 10.52 0.93
CA ILE A 582 -21.22 9.80 2.19
C ILE A 582 -22.70 9.75 2.63
N ASN A 583 -23.48 10.79 2.30
CA ASN A 583 -24.92 10.88 2.61
C ASN A 583 -25.84 10.36 1.49
N LYS A 584 -25.28 9.90 0.36
CA LYS A 584 -26.00 9.42 -0.83
C LYS A 584 -25.65 7.98 -1.21
N GLY A 585 -24.53 7.46 -0.72
CA GLY A 585 -23.93 6.21 -1.18
C GLY A 585 -23.29 6.35 -2.56
N HIS A 586 -23.12 5.21 -3.23
CA HIS A 586 -22.65 5.13 -4.62
C HIS A 586 -23.69 5.63 -5.63
N SER A 587 -23.21 6.13 -6.77
CA SER A 587 -24.07 6.40 -7.93
C SER A 587 -24.81 5.13 -8.38
N LYS A 588 -26.03 5.27 -8.90
CA LYS A 588 -26.85 4.12 -9.36
C LYS A 588 -26.30 3.40 -10.60
N ILE A 589 -25.37 4.04 -11.31
CA ILE A 589 -24.79 3.56 -12.57
C ILE A 589 -23.27 3.55 -12.41
N ALA A 590 -22.64 2.48 -12.87
CA ALA A 590 -21.20 2.36 -13.04
C ALA A 590 -20.71 3.37 -14.09
N MET A 591 -19.95 4.37 -13.66
CA MET A 591 -19.43 5.43 -14.54
C MET A 591 -17.98 5.20 -14.98
N GLY A 592 -17.29 4.21 -14.40
CA GLY A 592 -15.91 3.85 -14.68
C GLY A 592 -15.68 3.35 -16.11
N LYS A 593 -14.54 3.72 -16.69
CA LYS A 593 -14.13 3.27 -18.03
C LYS A 593 -12.82 2.47 -17.99
N PRO A 594 -12.64 1.47 -18.87
CA PRO A 594 -11.35 0.85 -19.07
C PRO A 594 -10.36 1.83 -19.74
N ILE A 595 -9.15 1.94 -19.22
CA ILE A 595 -8.09 2.80 -19.76
C ILE A 595 -7.17 1.95 -20.65
N LEU A 596 -7.45 1.99 -21.96
CA LEU A 596 -6.80 1.15 -22.99
C LEU A 596 -5.92 1.95 -23.97
N GLU A 597 -5.73 3.24 -23.74
CA GLU A 597 -4.77 4.03 -24.50
C GLU A 597 -3.34 3.49 -24.29
N LYS A 598 -2.49 3.52 -25.31
CA LYS A 598 -1.08 3.17 -25.12
C LYS A 598 -0.42 4.14 -24.14
N ARG A 599 0.56 3.66 -23.38
CA ARG A 599 1.41 4.53 -22.57
C ARG A 599 2.06 5.57 -23.47
N VAL A 600 2.00 6.83 -23.04
CA VAL A 600 2.63 7.96 -23.73
C VAL A 600 3.87 8.34 -22.95
N LYS A 601 5.01 8.42 -23.63
CA LYS A 601 6.21 9.04 -23.08
C LYS A 601 5.93 10.52 -22.86
N LEU A 602 5.89 10.95 -21.60
CA LEU A 602 5.98 12.38 -21.30
C LEU A 602 7.32 12.86 -21.83
N SER A 603 7.31 13.72 -22.84
CA SER A 603 8.48 14.52 -23.18
C SER A 603 8.87 15.30 -21.94
N GLU A 604 10.14 15.24 -21.54
CA GLU A 604 10.65 16.20 -20.56
C GLU A 604 10.34 17.61 -21.08
N PRO A 605 9.88 18.54 -20.22
CA PRO A 605 9.76 19.93 -20.64
C PRO A 605 11.14 20.38 -21.13
N THR A 606 11.19 20.90 -22.35
CA THR A 606 12.40 21.57 -22.86
C THR A 606 12.78 22.66 -21.87
N LYS A 607 13.96 22.50 -21.27
CA LYS A 607 14.51 23.38 -20.22
C LYS A 607 14.66 24.82 -20.70
#